data_AF-A0A6J0BG97-F1
#
_entry.id   AF-A0A6J0BG97-F1
#
_cell.length_a   1.000
_cell.length_b   1.000
_cell.length_c   1.000
_cell.angle_alpha   90.00
_cell.angle_beta   90.00
_cell.angle_gamma   90.00
#
_symmetry.space_group_name_H-M   'P 1'
#
loop_
_entity.id
_entity.type
_entity.pdbx_description
1 polymer ?
#
loop_
_entity_poly.entity_id
_entity_poly.type
_entity_poly.pdbx_seq_one_letter_code
_entity_poly.pdbx_strand_id
1 'polypeptide(L)'
;MDEMRHSQQVVPNIMSGIGVQTIHPNSVHRHGRNRVTMHTLMSEALPLDEAARLEMKAMPAKTPVSVLQELLSRRGTTPKYELVQIEGAIHEPTFRYRVTVSDVVELTISAMGTGRSKKEAKHAAAKAVLDKLIGVNTETSEGPLPNSISEGQNLQELQNYGEDKVVGNPIGSLQEMCMSNHWPPPKYTMEGEEGLPHERQFTIVCSILKYRQVGIGKSKKLAKRQAADKMWRTLRDTPIENNQSPGIDDDENTCLNDGDINLVQFLQEIASEQIFEVTYVDIEEKSISGKCQCLVQLSTLPVAVCYGCGVTSKDAQASAAQNALEYLKIMTKK
;
A
#
# COMPACT_ATOMS: atom_id res chain seq x y z
N MET A 1 39.06 -50.71 -22.85
CA MET A 1 39.27 -50.40 -21.44
C MET A 1 38.13 -49.48 -21.05
N ASP A 2 36.97 -49.89 -20.54
CA ASP A 2 36.48 -51.15 -19.97
C ASP A 2 34.95 -51.13 -20.15
N GLU A 3 34.38 -52.10 -20.86
CA GLU A 3 33.44 -53.09 -20.33
C GLU A 3 33.08 -52.97 -18.83
N MET A 4 31.80 -52.67 -18.54
CA MET A 4 30.99 -53.55 -17.69
C MET A 4 29.49 -53.28 -17.89
N ARG A 5 28.76 -54.38 -17.96
CA ARG A 5 27.40 -54.54 -18.47
C ARG A 5 26.64 -55.40 -17.45
N HIS A 6 25.32 -55.23 -17.38
CA HIS A 6 24.32 -56.12 -16.72
C HIS A 6 24.18 -55.97 -15.18
N SER A 7 23.04 -56.19 -14.54
CA SER A 7 21.75 -56.79 -14.95
C SER A 7 20.67 -56.47 -13.92
N GLN A 8 19.44 -56.37 -14.43
CA GLN A 8 18.15 -56.41 -13.76
C GLN A 8 17.84 -57.84 -13.29
N GLN A 9 17.28 -58.07 -12.08
CA GLN A 9 16.22 -59.09 -11.87
C GLN A 9 15.66 -59.25 -10.40
N VAL A 10 14.34 -59.44 -10.37
CA VAL A 10 13.40 -60.19 -9.48
C VAL A 10 13.09 -59.85 -8.00
N VAL A 11 11.78 -59.60 -7.82
CA VAL A 11 10.81 -59.73 -6.69
C VAL A 11 10.79 -61.14 -6.04
N PRO A 12 10.20 -61.42 -4.83
CA PRO A 12 8.74 -61.33 -4.52
C PRO A 12 8.36 -60.92 -3.05
N ASN A 13 7.20 -60.28 -2.81
CA ASN A 13 5.90 -60.80 -2.30
C ASN A 13 5.97 -61.41 -0.87
N ILE A 14 5.09 -61.12 0.12
CA ILE A 14 3.75 -61.73 0.30
C ILE A 14 2.97 -61.04 1.46
N MET A 15 1.67 -60.87 1.22
CA MET A 15 0.44 -60.81 2.05
C MET A 15 0.53 -61.12 3.57
N SER A 16 -0.25 -60.50 4.45
CA SER A 16 -1.69 -60.79 4.73
C SER A 16 -2.04 -60.06 6.05
N GLY A 17 -3.25 -59.66 6.41
CA GLY A 17 -4.58 -59.76 5.84
C GLY A 17 -5.61 -59.33 6.91
N ILE A 18 -6.75 -58.80 6.43
CA ILE A 18 -8.10 -58.95 6.99
C ILE A 18 -8.47 -58.20 8.29
N GLY A 19 -9.48 -57.33 8.18
CA GLY A 19 -10.22 -56.74 9.29
C GLY A 19 -11.39 -55.88 8.78
N VAL A 20 -12.62 -56.38 8.94
CA VAL A 20 -13.88 -55.95 8.31
C VAL A 20 -14.58 -54.82 9.09
N GLN A 21 -15.33 -53.97 8.35
CA GLN A 21 -16.48 -53.09 8.71
C GLN A 21 -16.39 -52.13 9.92
N THR A 22 -16.74 -50.86 9.71
CA THR A 22 -18.08 -50.29 10.07
C THR A 22 -18.15 -48.78 9.80
N ILE A 23 -19.38 -48.31 9.64
CA ILE A 23 -19.81 -46.99 9.16
C ILE A 23 -20.22 -46.09 10.37
N HIS A 24 -19.81 -44.81 10.33
CA HIS A 24 -20.31 -43.62 11.08
C HIS A 24 -20.16 -43.57 12.63
N PRO A 25 -20.35 -42.40 13.30
CA PRO A 25 -19.58 -41.15 13.22
C PRO A 25 -19.27 -40.55 14.64
N ASN A 26 -18.27 -39.66 14.83
CA ASN A 26 -18.45 -38.42 15.63
C ASN A 26 -17.18 -37.58 15.82
N SER A 27 -17.38 -36.27 15.64
CA SER A 27 -17.01 -35.13 16.50
C SER A 27 -15.67 -35.15 17.24
N VAL A 28 -14.79 -34.17 16.93
CA VAL A 28 -14.45 -33.07 17.87
C VAL A 28 -13.99 -31.84 17.08
N HIS A 29 -14.89 -30.88 16.78
CA HIS A 29 -14.48 -29.50 16.53
C HIS A 29 -14.89 -28.67 17.76
N ARG A 30 -13.89 -28.16 18.47
CA ARG A 30 -14.02 -27.27 19.63
C ARG A 30 -15.03 -26.16 19.33
N HIS A 31 -16.20 -26.23 19.95
CA HIS A 31 -17.12 -25.11 20.05
C HIS A 31 -16.63 -24.14 21.12
N GLY A 32 -16.23 -22.94 20.69
CA GLY A 32 -16.27 -21.78 21.56
C GLY A 32 -17.73 -21.56 21.96
N ARG A 33 -18.00 -21.55 23.27
CA ARG A 33 -19.31 -21.16 23.82
C ARG A 33 -19.59 -19.71 23.43
N ASN A 34 -20.30 -19.49 22.33
CA ASN A 34 -20.94 -18.22 22.09
C ASN A 34 -22.08 -18.08 23.09
N ARG A 35 -22.03 -17.02 23.91
CA ARG A 35 -23.16 -16.59 24.74
C ARG A 35 -24.35 -16.37 23.82
N VAL A 36 -25.32 -17.28 23.89
CA VAL A 36 -26.62 -17.13 23.23
C VAL A 36 -27.31 -15.98 23.95
N THR A 37 -27.41 -14.83 23.29
CA THR A 37 -28.14 -13.67 23.80
C THR A 37 -29.64 -13.96 23.71
N MET A 38 -30.45 -13.40 24.61
CA MET A 38 -31.92 -13.56 24.62
C MET A 38 -32.60 -13.23 23.28
N HIS A 39 -31.97 -12.38 22.45
CA HIS A 39 -32.39 -12.10 21.08
C HIS A 39 -32.37 -13.34 20.17
N THR A 40 -31.46 -14.29 20.41
CA THR A 40 -31.28 -15.49 19.60
C THR A 40 -32.47 -16.45 19.70
N LEU A 41 -33.11 -16.54 20.88
CA LEU A 41 -34.29 -17.38 21.09
C LEU A 41 -35.57 -16.78 20.50
N MET A 42 -35.62 -15.46 20.32
CA MET A 42 -36.79 -14.77 19.76
C MET A 42 -36.79 -14.74 18.23
N SER A 43 -35.67 -15.07 17.57
CA SER A 43 -35.53 -15.03 16.11
C SER A 43 -35.93 -16.33 15.38
N GLU A 44 -36.11 -17.45 16.10
CA GLU A 44 -36.58 -18.72 15.50
C GLU A 44 -38.10 -18.74 15.22
N ALA A 45 -38.87 -17.82 15.81
CA ALA A 45 -40.33 -17.73 15.65
C ALA A 45 -40.79 -16.56 14.75
N LEU A 46 -39.87 -15.85 14.09
CA LEU A 46 -40.18 -14.67 13.28
C LEU A 46 -40.07 -14.94 11.77
N PRO A 47 -40.98 -14.36 10.95
CA PRO A 47 -40.94 -14.50 9.51
C PRO A 47 -39.64 -13.87 8.92
N LEU A 48 -39.22 -14.38 7.76
CA LEU A 48 -37.90 -14.16 7.15
C LEU A 48 -37.58 -12.68 6.89
N ASP A 49 -38.62 -11.92 6.58
CA ASP A 49 -38.62 -10.47 6.37
C ASP A 49 -38.30 -9.70 7.66
N GLU A 50 -38.89 -10.11 8.78
CA GLU A 50 -38.68 -9.44 10.08
C GLU A 50 -37.30 -9.73 10.65
N ALA A 51 -36.78 -10.96 10.47
CA ALA A 51 -35.41 -11.32 10.83
C ALA A 51 -34.37 -10.54 9.99
N ALA A 52 -34.57 -10.45 8.68
CA ALA A 52 -33.67 -9.70 7.80
C ALA A 52 -33.67 -8.20 8.11
N ARG A 53 -34.83 -7.64 8.45
CA ARG A 53 -34.98 -6.24 8.87
C ARG A 53 -34.28 -5.94 10.20
N LEU A 54 -34.43 -6.82 11.19
CA LEU A 54 -33.76 -6.70 12.49
C LEU A 54 -32.23 -6.81 12.36
N GLU A 55 -31.74 -7.72 11.53
CA GLU A 55 -30.29 -7.95 11.38
C GLU A 55 -29.59 -6.82 10.59
N MET A 56 -30.26 -6.24 9.58
CA MET A 56 -29.78 -5.02 8.92
C MET A 56 -29.76 -3.80 9.86
N LYS A 57 -30.68 -3.73 10.83
CA LYS A 57 -30.72 -2.66 11.84
C LYS A 57 -29.72 -2.87 12.98
N ALA A 58 -29.38 -4.12 13.28
CA ALA A 58 -28.50 -4.49 14.40
C ALA A 58 -27.00 -4.41 14.06
N MET A 59 -26.59 -4.49 12.79
CA MET A 59 -25.16 -4.53 12.44
C MET A 59 -24.79 -3.75 11.16
N PRO A 60 -24.73 -2.40 11.22
CA PRO A 60 -24.38 -1.54 10.08
C PRO A 60 -22.94 -1.70 9.56
N ALA A 61 -22.05 -2.39 10.30
CA ALA A 61 -20.65 -2.59 9.92
C ALA A 61 -20.40 -3.85 9.05
N LYS A 62 -21.40 -4.72 8.85
CA LYS A 62 -21.23 -5.97 8.08
C LYS A 62 -21.69 -5.80 6.64
N THR A 63 -20.95 -6.38 5.71
CA THR A 63 -21.34 -6.35 4.28
C THR A 63 -22.62 -7.17 4.04
N PRO A 64 -23.53 -6.77 3.13
CA PRO A 64 -24.67 -7.55 2.65
C PRO A 64 -24.41 -9.04 2.41
N VAL A 65 -23.23 -9.39 1.90
CA VAL A 65 -22.80 -10.78 1.72
C VAL A 65 -22.72 -11.53 3.06
N SER A 66 -22.14 -10.89 4.08
CA SER A 66 -22.03 -11.46 5.43
C SER A 66 -23.37 -11.55 6.13
N VAL A 67 -24.24 -10.56 5.96
CA VAL A 67 -25.59 -10.56 6.54
C VAL A 67 -26.43 -11.68 5.92
N LEU A 68 -26.43 -11.78 4.60
CA LEU A 68 -27.14 -12.85 3.88
C LEU A 68 -26.60 -14.24 4.26
N GLN A 69 -25.29 -14.39 4.38
CA GLN A 69 -24.67 -15.65 4.81
C GLN A 69 -25.07 -16.03 6.25
N GLU A 70 -25.07 -15.07 7.18
CA GLU A 70 -25.42 -15.30 8.58
C GLU A 70 -26.91 -15.70 8.71
N LEU A 71 -27.81 -14.93 8.10
CA LEU A 71 -29.25 -15.20 8.07
C LEU A 71 -29.57 -16.62 7.56
N LEU A 72 -28.99 -17.01 6.43
CA LEU A 72 -29.26 -18.31 5.80
C LEU A 72 -28.59 -19.46 6.56
N SER A 73 -27.38 -19.23 7.09
CA SER A 73 -26.68 -20.24 7.89
C SER A 73 -27.47 -20.64 9.14
N ARG A 74 -28.20 -19.70 9.76
CA ARG A 74 -29.10 -19.97 10.90
C ARG A 74 -30.30 -20.83 10.50
N ARG A 75 -30.74 -20.75 9.24
CA ARG A 75 -31.87 -21.53 8.68
C ARG A 75 -31.42 -22.82 8.01
N GLY A 76 -30.14 -23.19 8.13
CA GLY A 76 -29.59 -24.42 7.55
C GLY A 76 -29.40 -24.39 6.04
N THR A 77 -29.47 -23.21 5.40
CA THR A 77 -29.31 -23.05 3.94
C THR A 77 -28.12 -22.17 3.62
N THR A 78 -27.52 -22.33 2.44
CA THR A 78 -26.34 -21.55 2.03
C THR A 78 -26.59 -20.86 0.69
N PRO A 79 -26.35 -19.54 0.58
CA PRO A 79 -26.52 -18.82 -0.68
C PRO A 79 -25.51 -19.29 -1.72
N LYS A 80 -25.97 -19.59 -2.94
CA LYS A 80 -25.12 -19.97 -4.07
C LYS A 80 -24.83 -18.77 -4.94
N TYR A 81 -23.54 -18.45 -5.12
CA TYR A 81 -23.07 -17.35 -5.97
C TYR A 81 -22.51 -17.90 -7.27
N GLU A 82 -23.06 -17.46 -8.40
CA GLU A 82 -22.66 -17.86 -9.73
C GLU A 82 -22.22 -16.64 -10.54
N LEU A 83 -21.06 -16.73 -11.20
CA LEU A 83 -20.61 -15.71 -12.14
C LEU A 83 -21.32 -15.95 -13.47
N VAL A 84 -22.30 -15.12 -13.79
CA VAL A 84 -23.10 -15.25 -15.01
C VAL A 84 -22.34 -14.71 -16.21
N GLN A 85 -21.68 -13.56 -16.05
CA GLN A 85 -21.07 -12.87 -17.18
C GLN A 85 -19.90 -11.97 -16.78
N ILE A 86 -18.94 -11.83 -17.68
CA ILE A 86 -17.92 -10.80 -17.67
C ILE A 86 -18.08 -10.03 -18.98
N GLU A 87 -18.41 -8.75 -18.90
CA GLU A 87 -18.58 -7.82 -20.02
C GLU A 87 -17.61 -6.66 -19.89
N GLY A 88 -17.51 -5.80 -20.92
CA GLY A 88 -16.72 -4.58 -20.88
C GLY A 88 -15.28 -4.73 -21.36
N ALA A 89 -14.57 -3.61 -21.44
CA ALA A 89 -13.19 -3.58 -21.88
C ALA A 89 -12.25 -4.18 -20.83
N ILE A 90 -11.05 -4.64 -21.23
CA ILE A 90 -10.06 -5.18 -20.29
C ILE A 90 -9.68 -4.16 -19.19
N HIS A 91 -9.71 -2.87 -19.53
CA HIS A 91 -9.44 -1.77 -18.60
C HIS A 91 -10.69 -1.31 -17.81
N GLU A 92 -11.89 -1.78 -18.17
CA GLU A 92 -13.16 -1.49 -17.49
C GLU A 92 -14.11 -2.71 -17.52
N PRO A 93 -13.76 -3.79 -16.81
CA PRO A 93 -14.58 -5.00 -16.80
C PRO A 93 -15.80 -4.84 -15.90
N THR A 94 -16.95 -5.27 -16.39
CA THR A 94 -18.21 -5.40 -15.66
C THR A 94 -18.47 -6.88 -15.37
N PHE A 95 -18.58 -7.23 -14.10
CA PHE A 95 -18.90 -8.59 -13.65
C PHE A 95 -20.37 -8.67 -13.26
N ARG A 96 -21.06 -9.73 -13.68
CA ARG A 96 -22.45 -10.01 -13.30
C ARG A 96 -22.52 -11.30 -12.50
N TYR A 97 -23.00 -11.19 -11.26
CA TYR A 97 -23.21 -12.32 -10.37
C TYR A 97 -24.70 -12.56 -10.17
N ARG A 98 -25.08 -13.84 -10.11
CA ARG A 98 -26.39 -14.30 -9.65
C ARG A 98 -26.24 -14.94 -8.28
N VAL A 99 -27.15 -14.62 -7.38
CA VAL A 99 -27.28 -15.27 -6.07
C VAL A 99 -28.59 -16.01 -6.04
N THR A 100 -28.53 -17.28 -5.68
CA THR A 100 -29.70 -18.14 -5.50
C THR A 100 -29.76 -18.60 -4.06
N VAL A 101 -30.93 -18.41 -3.45
CA VAL A 101 -31.26 -18.80 -2.08
C VAL A 101 -32.44 -19.77 -2.16
N SER A 102 -32.27 -20.94 -1.55
CA SER A 102 -33.33 -21.94 -1.42
C SER A 102 -33.76 -21.95 0.05
N ASP A 103 -35.02 -21.64 0.34
CA ASP A 103 -35.60 -21.81 1.68
C ASP A 103 -36.40 -23.13 1.77
N VAL A 104 -36.63 -23.59 3.00
CA VAL A 104 -37.23 -24.87 3.38
C VAL A 104 -38.70 -25.00 2.95
N VAL A 105 -39.33 -23.90 2.49
CA VAL A 105 -40.75 -23.81 2.10
C VAL A 105 -40.91 -23.56 0.58
N GLU A 106 -40.06 -24.18 -0.25
CA GLU A 106 -40.07 -24.16 -1.73
C GLU A 106 -39.90 -22.78 -2.44
N LEU A 107 -39.73 -21.68 -1.71
CA LEU A 107 -39.45 -20.38 -2.31
C LEU A 107 -37.95 -20.27 -2.68
N THR A 108 -37.64 -20.46 -3.96
CA THR A 108 -36.30 -20.18 -4.50
C THR A 108 -36.22 -18.72 -4.92
N ILE A 109 -35.50 -17.91 -4.14
CA ILE A 109 -35.27 -16.49 -4.43
C ILE A 109 -33.94 -16.38 -5.17
N SER A 110 -33.95 -15.71 -6.32
CA SER A 110 -32.71 -15.32 -6.98
C SER A 110 -32.70 -13.84 -7.37
N ALA A 111 -31.51 -13.24 -7.32
CA ALA A 111 -31.29 -11.90 -7.81
C ALA A 111 -29.90 -11.80 -8.47
N MET A 112 -29.77 -10.81 -9.34
CA MET A 112 -28.51 -10.51 -10.03
C MET A 112 -27.96 -9.19 -9.52
N GLY A 113 -26.63 -9.05 -9.57
CA GLY A 113 -25.94 -7.82 -9.29
C GLY A 113 -24.72 -7.65 -10.18
N THR A 114 -24.44 -6.40 -10.54
CA THR A 114 -23.30 -6.02 -11.38
C THR A 114 -22.29 -5.22 -10.57
N GLY A 115 -21.04 -5.19 -11.05
CA GLY A 115 -20.00 -4.37 -10.44
C GLY A 115 -18.70 -4.41 -11.22
N ARG A 116 -17.79 -3.47 -10.94
CA ARG A 116 -16.47 -3.36 -11.62
C ARG A 116 -15.45 -4.37 -11.10
N SER A 117 -15.85 -5.15 -10.09
CA SER A 117 -15.06 -6.25 -9.55
C SER A 117 -15.96 -7.41 -9.14
N LYS A 118 -15.42 -8.63 -9.10
CA LYS A 118 -16.14 -9.81 -8.59
C LYS A 118 -16.69 -9.60 -7.17
N LYS A 119 -15.98 -8.83 -6.33
CA LYS A 119 -16.41 -8.52 -4.95
C LYS A 119 -17.63 -7.60 -4.93
N GLU A 120 -17.59 -6.53 -5.72
CA GLU A 120 -18.67 -5.54 -5.84
C GLU A 120 -19.93 -6.18 -6.45
N ALA A 121 -19.76 -6.97 -7.52
CA ALA A 121 -20.88 -7.67 -8.16
C ALA A 121 -21.57 -8.68 -7.22
N LYS A 122 -20.79 -9.46 -6.45
CA LYS A 122 -21.35 -10.35 -5.41
C LYS A 122 -22.09 -9.58 -4.33
N HIS A 123 -21.56 -8.44 -3.92
CA HIS A 123 -22.17 -7.59 -2.91
C HIS A 123 -23.50 -7.00 -3.40
N ALA A 124 -23.54 -6.48 -4.62
CA ALA A 124 -24.75 -5.98 -5.25
C ALA A 124 -25.81 -7.08 -5.38
N ALA A 125 -25.41 -8.29 -5.78
CA ALA A 125 -26.32 -9.42 -5.92
C ALA A 125 -26.88 -9.89 -4.57
N ALA A 126 -26.04 -9.94 -3.53
CA ALA A 126 -26.48 -10.27 -2.16
C ALA A 126 -27.45 -9.22 -1.60
N LYS A 127 -27.18 -7.93 -1.85
CA LYS A 127 -28.07 -6.83 -1.47
C LYS A 127 -29.44 -6.97 -2.16
N ALA A 128 -29.45 -7.21 -3.47
CA ALA A 128 -30.70 -7.39 -4.21
C ALA A 128 -31.53 -8.59 -3.72
N VAL A 129 -30.88 -9.65 -3.24
CA VAL A 129 -31.58 -10.76 -2.57
C VAL A 129 -32.16 -10.30 -1.23
N LEU A 130 -31.38 -9.63 -0.37
CA LEU A 130 -31.87 -9.13 0.91
C LEU A 130 -33.05 -8.16 0.75
N ASP A 131 -33.00 -7.27 -0.23
CA ASP A 131 -34.09 -6.33 -0.53
C ASP A 131 -35.38 -7.08 -0.92
N LYS A 132 -35.27 -8.18 -1.69
CA LYS A 132 -36.39 -9.09 -2.00
C LYS A 132 -36.90 -9.85 -0.77
N LEU A 133 -36.03 -10.25 0.16
CA LEU A 133 -36.43 -10.93 1.39
C LEU A 133 -37.17 -9.99 2.36
N ILE A 134 -36.82 -8.70 2.39
CA ILE A 134 -37.39 -7.70 3.31
C ILE A 134 -38.70 -7.09 2.77
N GLY A 135 -39.11 -7.45 1.56
CA GLY A 135 -40.35 -6.95 0.95
C GLY A 135 -40.25 -5.51 0.43
N VAL A 136 -39.05 -5.01 0.13
CA VAL A 136 -38.89 -3.76 -0.61
C VAL A 136 -39.14 -4.07 -2.09
N ASN A 137 -40.39 -3.87 -2.52
CA ASN A 137 -40.83 -4.17 -3.88
C ASN A 137 -40.26 -3.12 -4.87
N THR A 138 -39.01 -3.29 -5.30
CA THR A 138 -38.47 -2.61 -6.49
C THR A 138 -38.70 -3.50 -7.70
N GLU A 139 -39.87 -3.35 -8.33
CA GLU A 139 -40.16 -3.94 -9.63
C GLU A 139 -39.39 -3.17 -10.70
N THR A 140 -38.21 -3.66 -11.09
CA THR A 140 -37.55 -3.24 -12.33
C THR A 140 -37.72 -4.32 -13.38
N SER A 141 -38.68 -4.05 -14.27
CA SER A 141 -38.95 -4.72 -15.54
C SER A 141 -37.75 -4.73 -16.48
N GLU A 142 -37.59 -5.83 -17.21
CA GLU A 142 -36.60 -6.00 -18.27
C GLU A 142 -36.79 -5.01 -19.44
N GLY A 143 -35.68 -4.46 -19.96
CA GLY A 143 -35.64 -3.71 -21.23
C GLY A 143 -34.37 -2.84 -21.39
N PRO A 144 -33.78 -2.66 -22.60
CA PRO A 144 -32.35 -2.42 -22.80
C PRO A 144 -31.92 -0.93 -22.84
N LEU A 145 -30.62 -0.72 -22.55
CA LEU A 145 -29.80 0.53 -22.54
C LEU A 145 -30.21 1.64 -23.54
N PRO A 146 -30.02 2.93 -23.19
CA PRO A 146 -28.73 3.60 -23.44
C PRO A 146 -28.23 4.57 -22.34
N ASN A 147 -26.92 4.85 -22.43
CA ASN A 147 -26.10 5.81 -21.68
C ASN A 147 -26.81 7.09 -21.21
N SER A 148 -26.59 7.49 -19.94
CA SER A 148 -25.92 8.74 -19.53
C SER A 148 -25.97 8.92 -18.01
N ILE A 149 -24.93 9.55 -17.48
CA ILE A 149 -24.60 9.81 -16.09
C ILE A 149 -25.74 10.51 -15.33
N SER A 150 -26.04 10.08 -14.10
CA SER A 150 -26.55 10.93 -13.01
C SER A 150 -26.29 10.26 -11.65
N GLU A 151 -25.40 10.87 -10.90
CA GLU A 151 -24.88 10.46 -9.61
C GLU A 151 -25.94 10.60 -8.50
N GLY A 152 -26.12 9.52 -7.73
CA GLY A 152 -27.00 9.48 -6.56
C GLY A 152 -26.33 10.07 -5.31
N GLN A 153 -26.94 11.14 -4.81
CA GLN A 153 -27.05 11.48 -3.38
C GLN A 153 -27.62 10.26 -2.60
N ASN A 154 -27.38 9.97 -1.33
CA ASN A 154 -26.41 10.30 -0.28
C ASN A 154 -26.75 9.31 0.88
N LEU A 155 -25.76 8.99 1.72
CA LEU A 155 -25.79 8.84 3.21
C LEU A 155 -24.74 7.78 3.61
N GLN A 156 -23.54 8.17 4.06
CA GLN A 156 -23.18 8.56 5.45
C GLN A 156 -23.61 7.44 6.43
N GLU A 157 -22.73 6.77 7.18
CA GLU A 157 -21.79 7.22 8.22
C GLU A 157 -20.77 6.06 8.50
N LEU A 158 -19.55 6.18 9.05
CA LEU A 158 -18.96 7.14 9.97
C LEU A 158 -17.48 7.40 9.64
N GLN A 159 -17.08 8.63 9.94
CA GLN A 159 -15.77 9.25 9.75
C GLN A 159 -14.60 8.52 10.40
N ASN A 160 -13.47 8.47 9.67
CA ASN A 160 -12.18 8.80 10.26
C ASN A 160 -11.34 9.61 9.25
N TYR A 161 -10.73 10.67 9.75
CA TYR A 161 -10.17 11.85 9.10
C TYR A 161 -9.19 11.63 7.92
N GLY A 162 -9.27 12.50 6.90
CA GLY A 162 -8.12 12.94 6.09
C GLY A 162 -8.10 12.53 4.60
N GLU A 163 -8.38 13.52 3.75
CA GLU A 163 -7.99 13.65 2.34
C GLU A 163 -8.41 12.59 1.31
N ASP A 164 -9.31 13.07 0.44
CA ASP A 164 -9.28 12.92 -1.01
C ASP A 164 -9.30 11.49 -1.55
N LYS A 165 -10.50 11.06 -1.98
CA LYS A 165 -10.61 9.98 -2.96
C LYS A 165 -9.95 10.47 -4.24
N VAL A 166 -8.64 10.29 -4.37
CA VAL A 166 -7.93 10.45 -5.64
C VAL A 166 -8.50 9.41 -6.59
N VAL A 167 -9.48 9.84 -7.38
CA VAL A 167 -10.06 9.08 -8.49
C VAL A 167 -8.99 9.01 -9.57
N GLY A 168 -8.10 8.03 -9.45
CA GLY A 168 -6.95 7.85 -10.33
C GLY A 168 -5.95 6.86 -9.75
N ASN A 169 -5.09 6.30 -10.60
CA ASN A 169 -3.92 5.54 -10.16
C ASN A 169 -2.74 6.52 -10.04
N PRO A 170 -2.49 7.14 -8.86
CA PRO A 170 -1.46 8.18 -8.74
C PRO A 170 -0.05 7.65 -8.97
N ILE A 171 0.16 6.33 -8.81
CA ILE A 171 1.43 5.68 -9.17
C ILE A 171 1.64 5.77 -10.70
N GLY A 172 0.58 5.51 -11.48
CA GLY A 172 0.60 5.63 -12.94
C GLY A 172 0.77 7.08 -13.39
N SER A 173 -0.01 7.99 -12.82
CA SER A 173 0.08 9.42 -13.13
C SER A 173 1.47 10.01 -12.81
N LEU A 174 2.09 9.57 -11.72
CA LEU A 174 3.48 9.93 -11.39
C LEU A 174 4.48 9.35 -12.39
N GLN A 175 4.31 8.09 -12.78
CA GLN A 175 5.18 7.46 -13.76
C GLN A 175 5.09 8.16 -15.13
N GLU A 176 3.88 8.48 -15.59
CA GLU A 176 3.63 9.24 -16.83
C GLU A 176 4.29 10.61 -16.76
N MET A 177 4.13 11.34 -15.64
CA MET A 177 4.78 12.63 -15.46
C MET A 177 6.31 12.54 -15.50
N CYS A 178 6.91 11.49 -14.90
CA CYS A 178 8.35 11.26 -15.00
C CYS A 178 8.76 11.01 -16.46
N MET A 179 8.00 10.19 -17.18
CA MET A 179 8.27 9.89 -18.59
C MET A 179 8.17 11.14 -19.48
N SER A 180 7.11 11.96 -19.32
CA SER A 180 6.94 13.20 -20.09
C SER A 180 8.04 14.23 -19.82
N ASN A 181 8.56 14.28 -18.59
CA ASN A 181 9.66 15.18 -18.21
C ASN A 181 11.06 14.56 -18.36
N HIS A 182 11.17 13.34 -18.91
CA HIS A 182 12.43 12.61 -19.07
C HIS A 182 13.20 12.38 -17.76
N TRP A 183 12.47 12.24 -16.65
CA TRP A 183 13.04 11.91 -15.34
C TRP A 183 13.20 10.41 -15.17
N PRO A 184 14.13 9.96 -14.31
CA PRO A 184 14.23 8.55 -13.95
C PRO A 184 12.92 8.05 -13.34
N PRO A 185 12.60 6.75 -13.52
CA PRO A 185 11.37 6.18 -12.98
C PRO A 185 11.35 6.26 -11.44
N PRO A 186 10.16 6.46 -10.82
CA PRO A 186 10.03 6.53 -9.37
C PRO A 186 10.51 5.24 -8.69
N LYS A 187 11.46 5.38 -7.76
CA LYS A 187 11.94 4.27 -6.93
C LYS A 187 11.14 4.22 -5.63
N TYR A 188 10.63 3.04 -5.29
CA TYR A 188 9.90 2.82 -4.05
C TYR A 188 10.67 1.89 -3.12
N THR A 189 10.98 2.35 -1.91
CA THR A 189 11.63 1.56 -0.87
C THR A 189 10.74 1.48 0.38
N MET A 190 10.89 0.40 1.15
CA MET A 190 10.17 0.22 2.40
C MET A 190 11.08 0.60 3.54
N GLU A 191 10.66 1.56 4.34
CA GLU A 191 11.46 2.15 5.43
C GLU A 191 11.03 1.62 6.80
N GLY A 192 9.75 1.25 6.97
CA GLY A 192 9.27 0.72 8.24
C GLY A 192 7.98 -0.10 8.13
N GLU A 193 7.85 -1.04 9.06
CA GLU A 193 6.61 -1.78 9.36
C GLU A 193 6.41 -1.76 10.88
N GLU A 194 5.36 -1.10 11.34
CA GLU A 194 5.07 -0.89 12.76
C GLU A 194 3.65 -1.33 13.11
N GLY A 195 3.38 -1.51 14.40
CA GLY A 195 2.04 -1.82 14.91
C GLY A 195 1.74 -3.32 15.06
N LEU A 196 0.63 -3.60 15.75
CA LEU A 196 0.17 -4.96 16.03
C LEU A 196 -0.34 -5.64 14.75
N PRO A 197 -0.38 -6.99 14.68
CA PRO A 197 -0.86 -7.72 13.50
C PRO A 197 -2.21 -7.28 12.92
N HIS A 198 -3.11 -6.75 13.76
CA HIS A 198 -4.44 -6.26 13.35
C HIS A 198 -4.48 -4.75 13.06
N GLU A 199 -3.40 -4.02 13.31
CA GLU A 199 -3.27 -2.57 13.11
C GLU A 199 -1.92 -2.20 12.48
N ARG A 200 -1.36 -3.08 11.65
CA ARG A 200 -0.05 -2.85 11.03
C ARG A 200 -0.07 -1.62 10.12
N GLN A 201 1.01 -0.87 10.19
CA GLN A 201 1.27 0.34 9.42
C GLN A 201 2.58 0.18 8.65
N PHE A 202 2.56 0.52 7.37
CA PHE A 202 3.70 0.42 6.47
C PHE A 202 4.13 1.81 6.03
N THR A 203 5.42 2.06 6.07
CA THR A 203 6.05 3.31 5.63
C THR A 203 6.82 3.03 4.34
N ILE A 204 6.40 3.67 3.26
CA ILE A 204 6.99 3.57 1.93
C ILE A 204 7.52 4.93 1.50
N VAL A 205 8.74 4.93 0.99
CA VAL A 205 9.41 6.10 0.45
C VAL A 205 9.34 6.03 -1.06
N CYS A 206 8.95 7.14 -1.70
CA CYS A 206 9.10 7.37 -3.12
C CYS A 206 10.27 8.34 -3.35
N SER A 207 11.16 8.00 -4.28
CA SER A 207 12.32 8.82 -4.64
C SER A 207 12.36 9.03 -6.16
N ILE A 208 12.47 10.30 -6.57
CA ILE A 208 12.68 10.72 -7.97
C ILE A 208 13.71 11.85 -7.95
N LEU A 209 14.82 11.69 -8.68
CA LEU A 209 15.91 12.66 -8.68
C LEU A 209 16.35 12.99 -7.24
N LYS A 210 16.30 14.27 -6.85
CA LYS A 210 16.57 14.79 -5.50
C LYS A 210 15.35 14.80 -4.58
N TYR A 211 14.16 14.52 -5.10
CA TYR A 211 12.92 14.57 -4.34
C TYR A 211 12.67 13.23 -3.67
N ARG A 212 12.30 13.30 -2.38
CA ARG A 212 11.96 12.16 -1.55
C ARG A 212 10.67 12.45 -0.82
N GLN A 213 9.74 11.51 -0.90
CA GLN A 213 8.44 11.66 -0.27
C GLN A 213 7.97 10.37 0.41
N VAL A 214 7.45 10.51 1.62
CA VAL A 214 7.03 9.39 2.46
C VAL A 214 5.52 9.24 2.46
N GLY A 215 5.05 8.03 2.20
CA GLY A 215 3.66 7.61 2.31
C GLY A 215 3.50 6.48 3.32
N ILE A 216 2.44 6.55 4.09
CA ILE A 216 2.14 5.65 5.18
C ILE A 216 0.76 5.02 4.95
N GLY A 217 0.59 3.74 5.28
CA GLY A 217 -0.73 3.13 5.17
C GLY A 217 -0.83 1.75 5.77
N LYS A 218 -2.07 1.28 5.98
CA LYS A 218 -2.42 -0.05 6.52
C LYS A 218 -1.97 -1.23 5.64
N SER A 219 -1.47 -0.94 4.44
CA SER A 219 -0.90 -1.92 3.52
C SER A 219 0.20 -1.27 2.69
N LYS A 220 1.15 -2.08 2.22
CA LYS A 220 2.21 -1.66 1.30
C LYS A 220 1.66 -0.97 0.04
N LYS A 221 0.51 -1.44 -0.48
CA LYS A 221 -0.17 -0.84 -1.64
C LYS A 221 -0.72 0.56 -1.32
N LEU A 222 -1.32 0.75 -0.15
CA LEU A 222 -1.87 2.04 0.27
C LEU A 222 -0.75 3.04 0.57
N ALA A 223 0.28 2.61 1.29
CA ALA A 223 1.46 3.43 1.59
C ALA A 223 2.17 3.88 0.31
N LYS A 224 2.41 2.98 -0.65
CA LYS A 224 3.00 3.32 -1.96
C LYS A 224 2.17 4.34 -2.73
N ARG A 225 0.85 4.15 -2.74
CA ARG A 225 -0.08 5.07 -3.39
C ARG A 225 -0.04 6.47 -2.75
N GLN A 226 0.00 6.56 -1.43
CA GLN A 226 0.12 7.84 -0.73
C GLN A 226 1.48 8.51 -0.99
N ALA A 227 2.56 7.72 -1.04
CA ALA A 227 3.90 8.23 -1.35
C ALA A 227 3.95 8.83 -2.77
N ALA A 228 3.37 8.13 -3.74
CA ALA A 228 3.30 8.58 -5.14
C ALA A 228 2.47 9.85 -5.29
N ASP A 229 1.33 9.91 -4.61
CA ASP A 229 0.39 11.04 -4.68
C ASP A 229 0.98 12.33 -4.08
N LYS A 230 1.65 12.23 -2.92
CA LYS A 230 2.39 13.35 -2.35
C LYS A 230 3.53 13.80 -3.27
N MET A 231 4.31 12.85 -3.80
CA MET A 231 5.43 13.14 -4.72
C MET A 231 4.94 13.85 -5.99
N TRP A 232 3.82 13.41 -6.55
CA TRP A 232 3.23 14.02 -7.75
C TRP A 232 2.85 15.49 -7.51
N ARG A 233 2.23 15.81 -6.37
CA ARG A 233 1.91 17.20 -6.00
C ARG A 233 3.18 18.04 -5.83
N THR A 234 4.18 17.53 -5.09
CA THR A 234 5.44 18.25 -4.85
C THR A 234 6.16 18.62 -6.15
N LEU A 235 6.23 17.69 -7.11
CA LEU A 235 6.88 17.92 -8.41
C LEU A 235 6.10 18.87 -9.32
N ARG A 236 4.78 18.99 -9.13
CA ARG A 236 3.94 19.94 -9.87
C ARG A 236 4.07 21.37 -9.34
N ASP A 237 4.16 21.51 -8.02
CA ASP A 237 4.13 22.80 -7.35
C ASP A 237 5.53 23.44 -7.24
N THR A 238 6.60 22.67 -7.50
CA THR A 238 7.99 23.15 -7.50
C THR A 238 8.55 23.15 -8.92
N PRO A 239 8.85 24.30 -9.55
CA PRO A 239 9.52 24.32 -10.85
C PRO A 239 10.91 23.70 -10.71
N ILE A 240 11.13 22.57 -11.39
CA ILE A 240 12.40 21.86 -11.34
C ILE A 240 13.37 22.61 -12.25
N GLU A 241 14.34 23.31 -11.65
CA GLU A 241 15.50 23.77 -12.41
C GLU A 241 16.26 22.55 -12.94
N ASN A 242 16.09 22.30 -14.23
CA ASN A 242 16.78 21.28 -15.00
C ASN A 242 18.28 21.59 -15.03
N ASN A 243 19.06 20.95 -14.16
CA ASN A 243 20.47 20.75 -14.40
C ASN A 243 20.70 19.27 -14.66
N GLN A 244 20.90 18.94 -15.93
CA GLN A 244 21.29 17.63 -16.40
C GLN A 244 22.62 17.22 -15.74
N SER A 245 22.61 16.04 -15.16
CA SER A 245 23.76 15.33 -14.58
C SER A 245 24.84 15.02 -15.63
N PRO A 246 26.09 14.72 -15.23
CA PRO A 246 26.38 13.32 -14.91
C PRO A 246 27.35 13.10 -13.73
N GLY A 247 27.06 12.05 -12.96
CA GLY A 247 28.08 11.10 -12.53
C GLY A 247 28.65 11.22 -11.11
N ILE A 248 28.52 10.09 -10.41
CA ILE A 248 29.52 9.45 -9.54
C ILE A 248 29.41 9.72 -8.02
N ASP A 249 29.13 8.59 -7.38
CA ASP A 249 29.40 8.12 -6.02
C ASP A 249 28.51 8.48 -4.82
N ASP A 250 28.20 7.39 -4.13
CA ASP A 250 27.51 7.22 -2.86
C ASP A 250 28.07 8.13 -1.77
N ASP A 251 27.20 8.78 -0.98
CA ASP A 251 27.21 8.56 0.46
C ASP A 251 26.00 9.21 1.16
N GLU A 252 25.60 8.58 2.26
CA GLU A 252 24.51 8.95 3.15
C GLU A 252 24.55 10.41 3.61
N ASN A 253 23.59 11.23 3.18
CA ASN A 253 23.33 12.50 3.84
C ASN A 253 22.25 12.33 4.91
N THR A 254 22.71 12.09 6.14
CA THR A 254 21.91 12.28 7.36
C THR A 254 21.47 13.73 7.42
N CYS A 255 20.18 13.99 7.28
CA CYS A 255 19.63 15.33 7.40
C CYS A 255 19.91 15.90 8.80
N LEU A 256 20.77 16.91 8.89
CA LEU A 256 20.79 17.89 9.97
C LEU A 256 20.37 19.23 9.38
N ASN A 257 19.07 19.46 9.32
CA ASN A 257 18.53 20.81 9.16
C ASN A 257 17.82 21.16 10.46
N ASP A 258 18.51 21.87 11.36
CA ASP A 258 17.86 22.82 12.26
C ASP A 258 18.87 23.88 12.70
N GLY A 259 18.58 25.14 12.40
CA GLY A 259 19.37 26.33 12.73
C GLY A 259 20.49 26.65 11.72
N ASP A 260 20.61 27.92 11.33
CA ASP A 260 21.76 28.49 10.61
C ASP A 260 23.05 28.32 11.44
N ILE A 261 23.62 27.11 11.47
CA ILE A 261 24.93 26.89 12.05
C ILE A 261 25.92 27.40 11.02
N ASN A 262 26.61 28.48 11.36
CA ASN A 262 27.69 29.00 10.53
C ASN A 262 28.83 27.97 10.52
N LEU A 263 28.88 27.14 9.46
CA LEU A 263 29.81 26.01 9.33
C LEU A 263 31.28 26.43 9.46
N VAL A 264 31.60 27.65 9.03
CA VAL A 264 32.93 28.26 9.17
C VAL A 264 33.25 28.48 10.65
N GLN A 265 32.30 29.04 11.41
CA GLN A 265 32.45 29.24 12.86
C GLN A 265 32.59 27.91 13.60
N PHE A 266 31.78 26.92 13.26
CA PHE A 266 31.83 25.61 13.91
C PHE A 266 33.16 24.88 13.63
N LEU A 267 33.69 24.95 12.41
CA LEU A 267 35.01 24.41 12.09
C LEU A 267 36.12 25.12 12.88
N GLN A 268 36.01 26.44 13.06
CA GLN A 268 36.95 27.22 13.87
C GLN A 268 36.92 26.83 15.35
N GLU A 269 35.73 26.51 15.89
CA GLU A 269 35.57 26.01 17.26
C GLU A 269 36.28 24.66 17.44
N ILE A 270 36.04 23.69 16.54
CA ILE A 270 36.74 22.39 16.56
C ILE A 270 38.25 22.58 16.45
N ALA A 271 38.70 23.48 15.59
CA ALA A 271 40.11 23.79 15.43
C ALA A 271 40.75 24.30 16.72
N SER A 272 40.03 25.16 17.46
CA SER A 272 40.49 25.66 18.76
C SER A 272 40.55 24.55 19.83
N GLU A 273 39.58 23.63 19.83
CA GLU A 273 39.53 22.52 20.80
C GLU A 273 40.60 21.46 20.53
N GLN A 274 40.82 21.12 19.27
CA GLN A 274 41.75 20.08 18.83
C GLN A 274 43.15 20.63 18.52
N ILE A 275 43.37 21.93 18.73
CA ILE A 275 44.66 22.63 18.59
C ILE A 275 45.25 22.45 17.18
N PHE A 276 44.45 22.77 16.16
CA PHE A 276 44.93 22.96 14.79
C PHE A 276 44.48 24.31 14.24
N GLU A 277 45.18 24.80 13.22
CA GLU A 277 44.87 26.05 12.53
C GLU A 277 44.02 25.78 11.29
N VAL A 278 43.08 26.69 11.02
CA VAL A 278 42.24 26.70 9.82
C VAL A 278 42.55 27.96 9.04
N THR A 279 42.99 27.80 7.79
CA THR A 279 43.29 28.93 6.90
C THR A 279 42.43 28.84 5.65
N TYR A 280 41.68 29.90 5.36
CA TYR A 280 40.89 30.02 4.13
C TYR A 280 41.68 30.82 3.08
N VAL A 281 41.70 30.30 1.86
CA VAL A 281 42.33 30.93 0.69
C VAL A 281 41.29 31.02 -0.42
N ASP A 282 40.76 32.22 -0.63
CA ASP A 282 39.84 32.50 -1.73
C ASP A 282 40.62 32.55 -3.05
N ILE A 283 40.11 31.90 -4.09
CA ILE A 283 40.71 31.91 -5.42
C ILE A 283 40.05 33.03 -6.23
N GLU A 284 40.85 33.98 -6.72
CA GLU A 284 40.37 35.13 -7.49
C GLU A 284 39.71 34.74 -8.81
N GLU A 285 40.18 33.66 -9.43
CA GLU A 285 39.61 33.11 -10.65
C GLU A 285 38.29 32.37 -10.37
N LYS A 286 37.23 32.77 -11.08
CA LYS A 286 35.95 32.06 -11.03
C LYS A 286 36.07 30.70 -11.70
N SER A 287 35.31 29.72 -11.22
CA SER A 287 35.25 28.41 -11.87
C SER A 287 34.71 28.53 -13.32
N ILE A 288 34.83 27.46 -14.11
CA ILE A 288 34.23 27.38 -15.45
C ILE A 288 32.71 27.66 -15.47
N SER A 289 32.05 27.48 -14.32
CA SER A 289 30.63 27.75 -14.13
C SER A 289 30.35 29.14 -13.53
N GLY A 290 31.36 30.01 -13.43
CA GLY A 290 31.26 31.37 -12.88
C GLY A 290 31.14 31.45 -11.36
N LYS A 291 31.46 30.38 -10.62
CA LYS A 291 31.34 30.33 -9.15
C LYS A 291 32.62 30.83 -8.46
N CYS A 292 32.47 31.44 -7.29
CA CYS A 292 33.58 31.70 -6.38
C CYS A 292 34.16 30.38 -5.86
N GLN A 293 35.46 30.36 -5.63
CA GLN A 293 36.17 29.16 -5.21
C GLN A 293 37.01 29.48 -3.96
N CYS A 294 37.12 28.52 -3.06
CA CYS A 294 37.89 28.66 -1.83
C CYS A 294 38.58 27.34 -1.49
N LEU A 295 39.79 27.42 -0.95
CA LEU A 295 40.48 26.30 -0.32
C LEU A 295 40.55 26.56 1.18
N VAL A 296 40.21 25.53 1.98
CA VAL A 296 40.48 25.54 3.41
C VAL A 296 41.59 24.56 3.72
N GLN A 297 42.61 25.03 4.44
CA GLN A 297 43.73 24.23 4.90
C GLN A 297 43.62 24.00 6.41
N LEU A 298 43.71 22.74 6.83
CA LEU A 298 43.78 22.34 8.24
C LEU A 298 45.22 21.94 8.55
N SER A 299 45.80 22.50 9.61
CA SER A 299 47.16 22.18 10.06
C SER A 299 47.26 20.83 10.80
N THR A 300 46.37 19.88 10.50
CA THR A 300 46.37 18.54 11.07
C THR A 300 47.55 17.71 10.56
N LEU A 301 47.77 16.52 11.13
CA LEU A 301 48.76 15.56 10.63
C LEU A 301 48.05 14.25 10.21
N PRO A 302 47.98 13.93 8.90
CA PRO A 302 48.51 14.70 7.77
C PRO A 302 47.76 16.03 7.54
N VAL A 303 48.42 16.98 6.87
CA VAL A 303 47.80 18.26 6.47
C VAL A 303 46.65 17.96 5.52
N ALA A 304 45.50 18.57 5.78
CA ALA A 304 44.31 18.40 4.96
C ALA A 304 43.98 19.71 4.25
N VAL A 305 43.65 19.63 2.96
CA VAL A 305 43.17 20.75 2.16
C VAL A 305 41.86 20.35 1.52
N CYS A 306 40.82 21.14 1.74
CA CYS A 306 39.49 20.91 1.19
C CYS A 306 39.08 22.05 0.26
N TYR A 307 38.46 21.69 -0.86
CA TYR A 307 37.96 22.64 -1.85
C TYR A 307 36.48 22.93 -1.61
N GLY A 308 36.08 24.19 -1.80
CA GLY A 308 34.68 24.62 -1.81
C GLY A 308 34.39 25.57 -2.96
N CYS A 309 33.14 25.55 -3.43
CA CYS A 309 32.67 26.48 -4.45
C CYS A 309 31.27 27.00 -4.12
N GLY A 310 31.00 28.25 -4.50
CA GLY A 310 29.76 28.93 -4.13
C GLY A 310 29.43 30.09 -5.05
N VAL A 311 28.19 30.59 -4.96
CA VAL A 311 27.75 31.75 -5.75
C VAL A 311 28.45 33.02 -5.24
N THR A 312 28.71 33.10 -3.93
CA THR A 312 29.51 34.14 -3.28
C THR A 312 30.77 33.56 -2.63
N SER A 313 31.75 34.42 -2.26
CA SER A 313 32.95 33.97 -1.52
C SER A 313 32.59 33.34 -0.17
N LYS A 314 31.59 33.89 0.53
CA LYS A 314 31.06 33.31 1.78
C LYS A 314 30.48 31.91 1.59
N ASP A 315 29.74 31.69 0.51
CA ASP A 315 29.19 30.37 0.20
C ASP A 315 30.30 29.38 -0.16
N ALA A 316 31.34 29.84 -0.88
CA ALA A 316 32.50 29.01 -1.21
C ALA A 316 33.28 28.60 0.05
N GLN A 317 33.44 29.53 1.01
CA GLN A 317 34.05 29.25 2.32
C GLN A 317 33.20 28.28 3.15
N ALA A 318 31.88 28.46 3.19
CA ALA A 318 30.98 27.55 3.89
C ALA A 318 31.01 26.14 3.29
N SER A 319 31.04 26.03 1.95
CA SER A 319 31.20 24.77 1.24
C SER A 319 32.56 24.11 1.54
N ALA A 320 33.65 24.88 1.56
CA ALA A 320 34.97 24.36 1.91
C ALA A 320 35.00 23.86 3.36
N ALA A 321 34.37 24.61 4.28
CA ALA A 321 34.26 24.25 5.69
C ALA A 321 33.46 22.95 5.90
N GLN A 322 32.36 22.76 5.15
CA GLN A 322 31.58 21.54 5.19
C GLN A 322 32.42 20.30 4.82
N ASN A 323 33.16 20.39 3.72
CA ASN A 323 34.02 19.31 3.25
C ASN A 323 35.15 19.00 4.26
N ALA A 324 35.69 20.03 4.93
CA ALA A 324 36.65 19.86 6.00
C ALA A 324 36.05 19.17 7.24
N LEU A 325 34.83 19.53 7.65
CA LEU A 325 34.13 18.87 8.75
C LEU A 325 33.83 17.40 8.45
N GLU A 326 33.47 17.08 7.21
CA GLU A 326 33.25 15.70 6.78
C GLU A 326 34.55 14.89 6.80
N TYR A 327 35.65 15.47 6.33
CA TYR A 327 36.98 14.86 6.45
C TYR A 327 37.34 14.54 7.90
N LEU A 328 37.15 15.51 8.82
CA LEU A 328 37.41 15.32 10.25
C LEU A 328 36.52 14.22 10.86
N LYS A 329 35.25 14.14 10.45
CA LYS A 329 34.32 13.09 10.88
C LYS A 329 34.78 11.70 10.44
N ILE A 330 35.30 11.56 9.23
CA ILE A 330 35.86 10.30 8.74
C ILE A 330 37.11 9.92 9.55
N MET A 331 37.99 10.88 9.84
CA MET A 331 39.23 10.63 10.57
C MET A 331 39.02 10.28 12.06
N THR A 332 37.87 10.66 12.64
CA THR A 332 37.53 10.41 14.05
C THR A 332 36.68 9.15 14.28
N LYS A 333 36.04 8.59 13.24
CA LYS A 333 35.38 7.27 13.29
C LYS A 333 36.43 6.15 13.27
N LYS A 334 37.03 5.87 14.43
CA LYS A 334 37.80 4.65 14.71
C LYS A 334 37.02 3.71 15.61
#